data_AF-A0A4S4M990-F1
#
_entry.id   AF-A0A4S4M990-F1
#
_cell.length_a   1.000
_cell.length_b   1.000
_cell.length_c   1.000
_cell.angle_alpha   90.00
_cell.angle_beta   90.00
_cell.angle_gamma   90.00
#
_symmetry.space_group_name_H-M   'P 1'
#
loop_
_entity.id
_entity.type
_entity.pdbx_description
1 polymer ?
#
loop_
_entity_poly.entity_id
_entity_poly.type
_entity_poly.pdbx_seq_one_letter_code
_entity_poly.pdbx_strand_id
1 'polypeptide(L)'
;MPVGGFDLTMDEARDMLHMMPNGIQLLESGKENHEFMKKKGSLGIATLLLMANKVVDITRIVLPSQQVAQTMQQADNWGQDWFVLTKVMRLAMHLQTAPPQK
;
A
#
# COMPACT_ATOMS: atom_id res chain seq x y z
N MET A 1 8.90 -2.45 -15.34
CA MET A 1 8.43 -3.31 -14.25
C MET A 1 7.91 -2.42 -13.14
N PRO A 2 6.78 -2.72 -12.47
CA PRO A 2 6.40 -2.00 -11.27
C PRO A 2 7.49 -2.19 -10.21
N VAL A 3 7.97 -1.09 -9.65
CA VAL A 3 8.85 -1.08 -8.47
C VAL A 3 8.00 -1.40 -7.25
N GLY A 4 8.51 -2.22 -6.33
CA GLY A 4 7.84 -2.48 -5.06
C GLY A 4 7.65 -1.16 -4.28
N GLY A 5 6.54 -1.07 -3.53
CA GLY A 5 6.33 0.03 -2.61
C GLY A 5 7.35 0.02 -1.47
N PHE A 6 7.53 1.16 -0.82
CA PHE A 6 8.37 1.32 0.36
C PHE A 6 7.68 2.25 1.36
N ASP A 7 7.98 2.04 2.63
CA ASP A 7 7.46 2.86 3.70
C ASP A 7 8.29 4.14 3.84
N LEU A 8 7.62 5.24 4.13
CA LEU A 8 8.22 6.54 4.35
C LEU A 8 7.97 6.97 5.80
N THR A 9 9.00 7.50 6.44
CA THR A 9 8.80 8.32 7.63
C THR A 9 8.07 9.61 7.25
N MET A 10 7.49 10.30 8.23
CA MET A 10 6.81 11.57 7.98
C MET A 10 7.75 12.64 7.42
N ASP A 11 9.02 12.62 7.80
CA ASP A 11 10.00 13.59 7.31
C ASP A 11 10.41 13.29 5.87
N GLU A 12 10.66 12.02 5.52
CA GLU A 12 10.91 11.63 4.14
C GLU A 12 9.70 11.89 3.24
N ALA A 13 8.47 11.68 3.74
CA ALA A 13 7.25 12.00 3.00
C ALA A 13 7.11 13.52 2.75
N ARG A 14 7.49 14.36 3.73
CA ARG A 14 7.52 15.82 3.55
C ARG A 14 8.57 16.22 2.53
N ASP A 15 9.76 15.64 2.60
CA ASP A 15 10.84 15.89 1.65
C ASP A 15 10.45 15.44 0.23
N MET A 16 9.69 14.36 0.07
CA MET A 16 9.17 13.98 -1.25
C MET A 16 8.11 14.95 -1.77
N LEU A 17 7.24 15.47 -0.90
CA LEU A 17 6.10 16.31 -1.30
C LEU A 17 6.40 17.81 -1.31
N HIS A 18 7.58 18.26 -0.86
CA HIS A 18 7.87 19.70 -0.77
C HIS A 18 7.87 20.40 -2.14
N MET A 19 8.09 19.66 -3.22
CA MET A 19 8.05 20.17 -4.60
C MET A 19 6.63 20.23 -5.18
N MET A 20 5.63 19.67 -4.49
CA MET A 20 4.23 19.72 -4.92
C MET A 20 3.51 20.90 -4.26
N PRO A 21 2.72 21.68 -5.03
CA PRO A 21 1.82 22.67 -4.45
C PRO A 21 0.90 22.02 -3.40
N ASN A 22 0.92 22.56 -2.18
CA ASN A 22 0.12 22.11 -1.03
C ASN A 22 0.36 20.67 -0.55
N GLY A 23 1.40 19.97 -1.02
CA GLY A 23 1.65 18.56 -0.66
C GLY A 23 1.83 18.34 0.85
N ILE A 24 2.53 19.26 1.52
CA ILE A 24 2.73 19.23 2.98
C ILE A 24 1.41 19.45 3.72
N GLN A 25 0.60 20.43 3.30
CA GLN A 25 -0.72 20.68 3.92
C GLN A 25 -1.66 19.48 3.75
N LEU A 26 -1.53 18.74 2.65
CA LEU A 26 -2.29 17.53 2.42
C LEU A 26 -1.86 16.38 3.34
N LEU A 27 -0.56 16.23 3.63
CA LEU A 27 -0.11 15.32 4.69
C LEU A 27 -0.64 15.72 6.08
N GLU A 28 -0.52 17.00 6.42
CA GLU A 28 -0.89 17.50 7.76
C GLU A 28 -2.39 17.44 8.02
N SER A 29 -3.23 17.75 7.03
CA SER A 29 -4.69 17.68 7.14
C SER A 29 -5.22 16.26 7.43
N GLY A 30 -4.41 15.23 7.19
CA GLY A 30 -4.76 13.84 7.54
C GLY A 30 -4.66 13.54 9.04
N LYS A 31 -3.89 14.31 9.81
CA LYS A 31 -3.55 13.99 11.21
C LYS A 31 -4.74 14.05 12.15
N GLU A 32 -5.56 15.09 12.04
CA GLU A 32 -6.76 15.24 12.87
C GLU A 32 -7.75 14.09 12.61
N ASN A 33 -7.93 13.75 11.34
CA ASN A 33 -8.78 12.63 10.94
C ASN A 33 -8.22 11.28 11.41
N HIS A 34 -6.89 11.09 11.36
CA HIS A 34 -6.22 9.90 11.88
C HIS A 34 -6.50 9.73 13.38
N GLU A 35 -6.32 10.77 14.18
CA GLU A 35 -6.56 10.74 15.63
C GLU A 35 -8.04 10.58 15.98
N PHE A 36 -8.93 11.24 15.24
CA PHE A 36 -10.37 11.04 15.38
C PHE A 36 -10.78 9.59 15.13
N MET A 37 -10.24 8.97 14.08
CA MET A 37 -10.52 7.58 13.75
C MET A 37 -9.95 6.62 14.81
N LYS A 38 -8.79 6.91 15.41
CA LYS A 38 -8.28 6.15 16.56
C LYS A 38 -9.18 6.24 17.78
N LYS A 39 -9.71 7.42 18.10
CA LYS A 39 -10.69 7.60 19.19
C LYS A 39 -11.97 6.80 18.99
N LYS A 40 -12.36 6.53 17.74
CA LYS A 40 -13.50 5.66 17.38
C LYS A 40 -13.19 4.16 17.47
N GLY A 41 -11.98 3.76 17.87
CA GLY A 41 -11.58 2.37 18.00
C GLY A 41 -11.04 1.75 16.72
N SER A 42 -10.80 2.54 15.67
CA SER A 42 -10.07 2.09 14.48
C SER A 42 -8.56 2.22 14.69
N LEU A 43 -7.74 1.64 13.80
CA LEU A 43 -6.28 1.83 13.82
C LEU A 43 -5.84 3.19 13.25
N GLY A 44 -6.77 4.00 12.73
CA GLY A 44 -6.51 5.32 12.17
C GLY A 44 -6.60 5.36 10.65
N ILE A 45 -5.80 6.21 10.03
CA ILE A 45 -5.75 6.41 8.58
C ILE A 45 -4.31 6.20 8.10
N ALA A 46 -4.15 5.43 7.02
CA ALA A 46 -2.91 5.33 6.25
C ALA A 46 -2.99 6.23 5.01
N THR A 47 -1.95 7.02 4.76
CA THR A 47 -1.83 7.84 3.55
C THR A 47 -0.94 7.11 2.56
N LEU A 48 -1.43 6.88 1.34
CA LEU A 48 -0.65 6.30 0.24
C LEU A 48 -0.29 7.39 -0.76
N LEU A 49 0.98 7.42 -1.14
CA LEU A 49 1.50 8.24 -2.24
C LEU A 49 1.72 7.32 -3.45
N LEU A 50 0.90 7.49 -4.47
CA LEU A 50 0.96 6.71 -5.70
C LEU A 50 1.63 7.55 -6.78
N MET A 51 2.79 7.13 -7.26
CA MET A 51 3.52 7.85 -8.31
C MET A 51 3.49 7.06 -9.61
N ALA A 52 2.98 7.67 -10.68
CA ALA A 52 2.99 7.12 -12.02
C ALA A 52 3.17 8.23 -13.06
N ASN A 53 4.07 8.06 -14.04
CA ASN A 53 4.26 9.00 -15.15
C ASN A 53 4.42 10.48 -14.71
N LYS A 54 5.17 10.74 -13.62
CA LYS A 54 5.37 12.09 -13.02
C LYS A 54 4.11 12.72 -12.40
N VAL A 55 3.04 11.95 -12.25
CA VAL A 55 1.84 12.33 -11.49
C VAL A 55 1.93 11.64 -10.13
N VAL A 56 1.63 12.40 -9.08
CA VAL A 56 1.48 11.88 -7.72
C VAL A 56 0.02 11.98 -7.35
N ASP A 57 -0.60 10.83 -7.09
CA ASP A 57 -1.92 10.72 -6.48
C ASP A 57 -1.77 10.43 -4.98
N ILE A 58 -2.61 11.04 -4.17
CA ILE A 58 -2.58 10.92 -2.71
C ILE A 58 -3.92 10.38 -2.27
N THR A 59 -3.93 9.14 -1.79
CA THR A 59 -5.14 8.49 -1.30
C THR A 59 -5.03 8.17 0.19
N ARG A 60 -6.16 8.13 0.88
CA ARG A 60 -6.25 7.87 2.32
C ARG A 60 -7.11 6.65 2.56
N ILE A 61 -6.57 5.67 3.25
CA ILE A 61 -7.26 4.43 3.61
C ILE A 61 -7.55 4.46 5.09
N VAL A 62 -8.82 4.32 5.44
CA VAL A 62 -9.25 4.10 6.83
C VAL A 62 -8.86 2.68 7.20
N LEU A 63 -8.04 2.54 8.24
CA LEU A 63 -7.66 1.24 8.75
C LEU A 63 -8.78 0.67 9.63
N PRO A 64 -9.01 -0.65 9.62
CA PRO A 64 -10.03 -1.27 10.45
C PRO A 64 -9.71 -1.15 11.95
N SER A 65 -10.64 -1.56 12.81
CA SER A 65 -10.35 -1.73 14.24
C SER A 65 -9.33 -2.83 14.46
N GLN A 66 -8.65 -2.80 15.61
CA GLN A 66 -7.67 -3.82 15.98
C GLN A 66 -8.29 -5.22 15.97
N GLN A 67 -9.50 -5.38 16.50
CA GLN A 67 -10.20 -6.66 16.51
C GLN A 67 -10.47 -7.17 15.09
N VAL A 68 -10.99 -6.31 14.21
CA VAL A 68 -11.25 -6.68 12.81
C VAL A 68 -9.95 -6.98 12.07
N ALA A 69 -8.89 -6.19 12.29
CA ALA A 69 -7.58 -6.45 11.70
C ALA A 69 -7.04 -7.83 12.09
N GLN A 70 -7.12 -8.19 13.38
CA GLN A 70 -6.70 -9.50 13.88
C GLN A 70 -7.56 -10.63 13.29
N THR A 71 -8.88 -10.47 13.25
CA THR A 71 -9.77 -11.45 12.64
C THR A 71 -9.44 -11.64 11.16
N MET A 72 -9.22 -10.56 10.41
CA MET A 72 -8.86 -10.64 9.00
C MET A 72 -7.48 -11.29 8.81
N GLN A 73 -6.48 -10.97 9.63
CA GLN A 73 -5.15 -11.59 9.57
C GLN A 73 -5.16 -13.08 9.96
N GLN A 74 -6.12 -13.51 10.78
CA GLN A 74 -6.30 -14.93 11.14
C GLN A 74 -7.12 -15.68 10.10
N ALA A 75 -8.11 -15.02 9.49
CA ALA A 75 -8.99 -15.60 8.49
C ALA A 75 -8.33 -15.70 7.11
N ASP A 76 -7.56 -14.68 6.72
CA ASP A 76 -6.70 -14.75 5.56
C ASP A 76 -5.36 -15.36 5.95
N ASN A 77 -5.01 -16.48 5.33
CA ASN A 77 -3.70 -17.10 5.50
C ASN A 77 -2.68 -16.44 4.55
N TRP A 78 -2.40 -15.14 4.74
CA TRP A 78 -1.49 -14.31 3.91
C TRP A 78 -0.10 -14.93 3.67
N GLY A 79 0.28 -16.01 4.37
CA GLY A 79 1.56 -16.70 4.25
C GLY A 79 1.60 -17.96 3.36
N GLN A 80 0.54 -18.79 3.31
CA GLN A 80 0.58 -20.07 2.58
C GLN A 80 0.07 -19.95 1.14
N ASP A 81 -1.13 -19.38 0.95
CA ASP A 81 -1.80 -19.44 -0.36
C ASP A 81 -1.20 -18.46 -1.38
N TRP A 82 -0.73 -17.30 -0.91
CA TRP A 82 -0.04 -16.32 -1.74
C TRP A 82 1.29 -16.87 -2.30
N PHE A 83 2.04 -17.62 -1.50
CA PHE A 83 3.32 -18.18 -1.90
C PHE A 83 3.15 -19.26 -2.98
N VAL A 84 2.05 -20.01 -2.92
CA VAL A 84 1.68 -21.00 -3.94
C VAL A 84 1.27 -20.29 -5.24
N LEU A 85 0.40 -19.28 -5.16
CA LEU A 85 -0.06 -18.54 -6.34
C LEU A 85 1.08 -17.81 -7.08
N THR A 86 2.01 -17.20 -6.34
CA THR A 86 3.17 -16.53 -6.95
C THR A 86 4.16 -17.50 -7.60
N LYS A 87 4.34 -18.71 -7.04
CA LYS A 87 5.12 -19.78 -7.68
C LYS A 87 4.46 -20.33 -8.93
N VAL A 88 3.15 -20.58 -8.89
CA VAL A 88 2.38 -21.10 -10.03
C VAL A 88 2.34 -20.07 -11.16
N MET A 89 2.14 -18.78 -10.86
CA MET A 89 2.18 -17.72 -11.87
C MET A 89 3.59 -17.56 -12.48
N ARG A 90 4.67 -17.69 -11.70
CA ARG A 90 6.04 -17.65 -12.22
C ARG A 90 6.33 -18.82 -13.17
N LEU A 91 5.78 -20.01 -12.89
CA LEU A 91 5.92 -21.20 -13.73
C LEU A 91 5.10 -21.07 -15.03
N ALA A 92 3.87 -20.57 -14.95
CA ALA A 92 3.00 -20.34 -16.09
C ALA A 92 3.57 -19.30 -17.07
N MET A 93 4.22 -18.25 -16.55
CA MET A 93 4.91 -17.25 -17.39
C MET A 93 6.18 -17.79 -18.08
N HIS A 94 6.87 -18.78 -17.49
CA HIS A 94 8.02 -19.43 -18.16
C HIS A 94 7.58 -20.42 -19.25
N LEU A 95 6.39 -21.01 -19.14
CA LEU A 95 5.86 -21.94 -20.14
C LEU A 95 5.28 -21.23 -21.38
N GLN A 96 4.89 -19.96 -21.27
CA GLN A 96 4.40 -19.16 -22.41
C GLN A 96 5.53 -18.53 -23.25
N THR A 97 6.78 -18.57 -22.80
CA THR A 97 7.94 -18.01 -23.52
C THR A 97 8.80 -19.07 -24.20
N ALA A 98 8.43 -20.35 -24.11
CA ALA A 98 9.12 -21.42 -24.84
C ALA A 98 8.81 -21.29 -26.34
N PRO A 99 9.83 -21.09 -27.21
CA PRO A 99 9.60 -21.05 -28.65
C PRO A 99 9.09 -22.42 -29.14
N PRO A 100 8.22 -22.46 -30.16
CA PRO A 100 7.74 -23.71 -30.72
C PRO A 100 8.95 -24.54 -31.21
N GLN A 101 9.05 -25.77 -30.71
CA GLN A 101 10.04 -26.72 -31.22
C GLN A 101 9.72 -26.98 -32.70
N LYS A 102 10.71 -26.72 -33.55
CA LYS A 102 10.66 -27.00 -34.99
C LYS A 102 10.67 -28.49 -35.26
#